data_AF-A0A9C8ZY48-F1
#
_entry.id   AF-A0A9C8ZY48-F1
#
_cell.length_a   1.000
_cell.length_b   1.000
_cell.length_c   1.000
_cell.angle_alpha   90.00
_cell.angle_beta   90.00
_cell.angle_gamma   90.00
#
_symmetry.space_group_name_H-M   'P 1'
#
loop_
_entity.id
_entity.type
_entity.pdbx_description
1 polymer ?
#
loop_
_entity_poly.entity_id
_entity_poly.type
_entity_poly.pdbx_seq_one_letter_code
_entity_poly.pdbx_strand_id
1 'polypeptide(L)'
;MHKRLPVISAVPVDVGLSSFLQTVNAAPMLTADEEKSLATRYRNEEDLDAARQLIYSHMRFVVRTARGFTGYGLPLADLIQEGNIGLMKAVKNYDPDRGVRLVSFAMHWIRSEIYDYVLKNWRIVKVATTKAQRKLFFNLRKSRKRLGWMNPDDVKTLSDNLDVPEKTVQEMESRMSGTDVAFDMGSDIDDDTAYIAPAGYLADNRYNPENLYEKDTATSSNHEKLSAAL
;
A
#
# COMPACT_ATOMS: atom_id res chain seq x y z
N MET A 1 2.60 -0.12 -43.18
CA MET A 1 1.54 -0.93 -42.51
C MET A 1 1.61 -0.69 -41.02
N HIS A 2 0.72 0.15 -40.47
CA HIS A 2 0.68 0.40 -39.02
C HIS A 2 0.08 -0.82 -38.32
N LYS A 3 0.94 -1.57 -37.59
CA LYS A 3 0.54 -2.67 -36.72
C LYS A 3 -0.34 -2.07 -35.62
N ARG A 4 -1.67 -2.17 -35.76
CA ARG A 4 -2.58 -1.86 -34.65
C ARG A 4 -2.21 -2.78 -33.50
N LEU A 5 -1.86 -2.20 -32.35
CA LEU A 5 -1.62 -2.99 -31.15
C LEU A 5 -2.89 -3.77 -30.82
N PRO A 6 -2.77 -5.05 -30.43
CA PRO A 6 -3.93 -5.88 -30.16
C PRO A 6 -4.80 -5.21 -29.10
N VAL A 7 -6.08 -5.05 -29.43
CA VAL A 7 -7.11 -4.61 -28.49
C VAL A 7 -7.18 -5.66 -27.39
N ILE A 8 -7.04 -5.25 -26.14
CA ILE A 8 -7.15 -6.10 -24.93
C ILE A 8 -8.63 -6.48 -24.70
N SER A 9 -9.32 -6.95 -25.74
CA SER A 9 -10.67 -7.52 -25.64
C SER A 9 -10.62 -9.02 -25.31
N ALA A 10 -9.43 -9.61 -25.23
CA ALA A 10 -9.26 -11.06 -25.08
C ALA A 10 -8.12 -11.41 -24.12
N VAL A 11 -8.01 -10.72 -22.98
CA VAL A 11 -7.34 -11.32 -21.82
C VAL A 11 -8.44 -12.10 -21.09
N PRO A 12 -8.43 -13.45 -21.12
CA PRO A 12 -9.37 -14.22 -20.32
C PRO A 12 -9.22 -13.76 -18.86
N VAL A 13 -10.35 -13.50 -18.21
CA VAL A 13 -10.38 -12.99 -16.82
C VAL A 13 -9.76 -14.00 -15.83
N ASP A 14 -9.53 -15.23 -16.29
CA ASP A 14 -8.97 -16.36 -15.53
C ASP A 14 -7.44 -16.50 -15.63
N VAL A 15 -6.74 -15.65 -16.39
CA VAL A 15 -5.27 -15.78 -16.51
C VAL A 15 -4.58 -14.88 -15.49
N GLY A 16 -4.05 -15.53 -14.44
CA GLY A 16 -3.38 -14.88 -13.32
C GLY A 16 -2.20 -13.97 -13.71
N LEU A 17 -1.60 -13.33 -12.71
CA LEU A 17 -0.54 -12.32 -12.85
C LEU A 17 0.58 -12.70 -13.84
N SER A 18 0.93 -13.98 -13.95
CA SER A 18 1.96 -14.49 -14.88
C SER A 18 1.65 -14.17 -16.35
N SER A 19 0.42 -14.38 -16.81
CA SER A 19 0.03 -14.11 -18.20
C SER A 19 -0.07 -12.62 -18.49
N PHE A 20 -0.58 -11.84 -17.53
CA PHE A 20 -0.53 -10.39 -17.62
C PHE A 20 0.91 -9.89 -17.82
N LEU A 21 1.85 -10.39 -17.01
CA LEU A 21 3.26 -10.04 -17.12
C LEU A 21 3.86 -10.45 -18.47
N GLN A 22 3.49 -11.62 -19.01
CA GLN A 22 3.94 -12.07 -20.33
C GLN A 22 3.46 -11.13 -21.44
N THR A 23 2.17 -10.79 -21.42
CA THR A 23 1.52 -9.88 -22.39
C THR A 23 2.18 -8.51 -22.38
N VAL A 24 2.36 -7.92 -21.19
CA VAL A 24 2.98 -6.60 -21.02
C VAL A 24 4.45 -6.58 -21.46
N ASN A 25 5.21 -7.66 -21.23
CA ASN A 25 6.59 -7.74 -21.68
C ASN A 25 6.72 -7.93 -23.19
N ALA A 26 5.74 -8.59 -23.83
CA ALA A 26 5.70 -8.82 -25.27
C ALA A 26 5.24 -7.59 -26.08
N ALA A 27 4.69 -6.56 -25.43
CA ALA A 27 4.36 -5.31 -26.10
C ALA A 27 5.58 -4.75 -26.86
N PRO A 28 5.42 -4.14 -28.05
CA PRO A 28 6.51 -3.45 -28.72
C PRO A 28 6.80 -2.10 -28.04
N MET A 29 8.06 -1.65 -28.12
CA MET A 29 8.45 -0.32 -27.66
C MET A 29 8.17 0.70 -28.75
N LEU A 30 7.59 1.84 -28.37
CA LEU A 30 7.38 2.95 -29.29
C LEU A 30 8.66 3.75 -29.45
N THR A 31 8.94 4.14 -30.69
CA THR A 31 9.93 5.17 -31.01
C THR A 31 9.44 6.54 -30.54
N ALA A 32 10.34 7.52 -30.47
CA ALA A 32 9.98 8.88 -30.06
C ALA A 32 8.96 9.51 -31.02
N ASP A 33 9.07 9.23 -32.32
CA ASP A 33 8.16 9.76 -33.35
C ASP A 33 6.77 9.12 -33.27
N GLU A 34 6.69 7.81 -33.05
CA GLU A 34 5.41 7.11 -32.83
C GLU A 34 4.72 7.61 -31.56
N GLU A 35 5.48 7.78 -30.49
CA GLU A 35 4.98 8.30 -29.22
C GLU A 35 4.42 9.72 -29.37
N LYS A 36 5.14 10.59 -30.10
CA LYS A 36 4.69 11.95 -30.42
C LYS A 36 3.40 11.91 -31.25
N SER A 37 3.37 11.11 -32.32
CA SER A 37 2.20 10.96 -33.18
C SER A 37 0.95 10.49 -32.43
N LEU A 38 1.09 9.46 -31.58
CA LEU A 38 -0.02 8.95 -30.77
C LEU A 38 -0.47 9.96 -29.71
N ALA A 39 0.47 10.67 -29.06
CA ALA A 39 0.14 11.68 -28.07
C ALA A 39 -0.56 12.90 -28.70
N THR A 40 -0.14 13.34 -29.88
CA THR A 40 -0.78 14.42 -30.63
C THR A 40 -2.19 14.02 -31.08
N ARG A 41 -2.38 12.80 -31.60
CA ARG A 41 -3.71 12.28 -31.96
C ARG A 41 -4.64 12.23 -30.75
N TYR A 42 -4.18 11.68 -29.64
CA TYR A 42 -4.99 11.63 -28.41
C TYR A 42 -5.36 13.03 -27.92
N ARG A 43 -4.43 13.99 -27.96
CA ARG A 43 -4.68 15.38 -27.54
C ARG A 43 -5.68 16.12 -28.42
N ASN A 44 -5.56 15.98 -29.74
CA ASN A 44 -6.34 16.78 -30.70
C ASN A 44 -7.69 16.15 -31.03
N GLU A 45 -7.77 14.83 -31.04
CA GLU A 45 -8.93 14.07 -31.54
C GLU A 45 -9.61 13.26 -30.43
N GLU A 46 -9.13 13.35 -29.18
CA GLU A 46 -9.57 12.50 -28.05
C GLU A 46 -9.51 10.99 -28.37
N ASP A 47 -8.56 10.60 -29.23
CA ASP A 47 -8.42 9.23 -29.72
C ASP A 47 -8.02 8.25 -28.61
N LEU A 48 -9.02 7.54 -28.09
CA LEU A 48 -8.86 6.54 -27.04
C LEU A 48 -8.02 5.34 -27.47
N ASP A 49 -7.98 5.01 -28.77
CA ASP A 49 -7.11 3.95 -29.26
C ASP A 49 -5.65 4.40 -29.18
N ALA A 50 -5.34 5.66 -29.52
CA ALA A 50 -4.01 6.22 -29.38
C ALA A 50 -3.55 6.24 -27.91
N ALA A 51 -4.42 6.66 -26.98
CA ALA A 51 -4.14 6.58 -25.54
C ALA A 51 -3.87 5.13 -25.09
N ARG A 52 -4.69 4.17 -25.52
CA ARG A 52 -4.51 2.75 -25.17
C ARG A 52 -3.16 2.21 -25.66
N GLN A 53 -2.75 2.59 -26.87
CA GLN A 53 -1.46 2.21 -27.43
C GLN A 53 -0.29 2.76 -26.62
N LEU A 54 -0.36 4.05 -26.24
CA LEU A 54 0.63 4.68 -25.37
C LEU A 54 0.72 4.01 -24.00
N ILE A 55 -0.42 3.69 -23.39
CA ILE A 55 -0.44 3.03 -22.08
C ILE A 55 0.18 1.63 -22.20
N TYR A 56 -0.28 0.83 -23.17
CA TYR A 56 0.13 -0.56 -23.33
C TYR A 56 1.64 -0.71 -23.56
N SER A 57 2.25 0.13 -24.40
CA SER A 57 3.70 0.08 -24.65
C SER A 57 4.54 0.35 -23.41
N HIS A 58 4.00 1.12 -22.46
CA HIS A 58 4.69 1.59 -21.25
C HIS A 58 4.34 0.80 -19.98
N MET A 59 3.37 -0.12 -20.02
CA MET A 59 3.00 -0.96 -18.86
C MET A 59 4.21 -1.73 -18.28
N ARG A 60 5.18 -2.15 -19.10
CA ARG A 60 6.37 -2.87 -18.58
C ARG A 60 7.24 -2.01 -17.67
N PHE A 61 7.25 -0.69 -17.89
CA PHE A 61 7.92 0.27 -17.03
C PHE A 61 7.21 0.42 -15.69
N VAL A 62 5.87 0.37 -15.70
CA VAL A 62 5.06 0.33 -14.48
C VAL A 62 5.39 -0.92 -13.66
N VAL A 63 5.42 -2.09 -14.28
CA VAL A 63 5.81 -3.36 -13.62
C VAL A 63 7.19 -3.26 -12.98
N ARG A 64 8.18 -2.72 -13.69
CA ARG A 64 9.53 -2.51 -13.14
C ARG A 64 9.51 -1.57 -11.94
N THR A 65 8.71 -0.50 -11.99
CA THR A 65 8.58 0.47 -10.90
C THR A 65 7.89 -0.14 -9.69
N ALA A 66 6.79 -0.87 -9.88
CA ALA A 66 6.01 -1.54 -8.83
C ALA A 66 6.82 -2.60 -8.08
N ARG A 67 7.73 -3.31 -8.76
CA ARG A 67 8.65 -4.27 -8.12
C ARG A 67 9.53 -3.63 -7.03
N GLY A 68 9.81 -2.33 -7.09
CA GLY A 68 10.51 -1.62 -6.03
C GLY A 68 9.73 -1.49 -4.71
N PHE A 69 8.46 -1.89 -4.70
CA PHE A 69 7.52 -1.75 -3.57
C PHE A 69 7.04 -3.08 -2.99
N THR A 70 7.46 -4.23 -3.53
CA THR A 70 7.01 -5.56 -3.05
C THR A 70 7.33 -5.83 -1.59
N GLY A 71 8.33 -5.14 -1.03
CA GLY A 71 8.68 -5.29 0.37
C GLY A 71 7.56 -4.91 1.36
N TYR A 72 6.60 -4.07 0.99
CA TYR A 72 5.60 -3.54 1.94
C TYR A 72 4.50 -4.53 2.34
N GLY A 73 4.61 -5.81 1.94
CA GLY A 73 3.61 -6.84 2.26
C GLY A 73 2.33 -6.73 1.42
N LEU A 74 2.36 -5.90 0.37
CA LEU A 74 1.23 -5.68 -0.53
C LEU A 74 1.34 -6.57 -1.78
N PRO A 75 0.22 -7.09 -2.30
CA PRO A 75 0.22 -7.86 -3.55
C PRO A 75 0.83 -7.05 -4.70
N LEU A 76 1.74 -7.67 -5.46
CA LEU A 76 2.37 -7.02 -6.62
C LEU A 76 1.34 -6.62 -7.68
N ALA A 77 0.27 -7.41 -7.84
CA ALA A 77 -0.81 -7.09 -8.77
C ALA A 77 -1.43 -5.73 -8.45
N ASP A 78 -1.76 -5.46 -7.18
CA ASP A 78 -2.38 -4.21 -6.76
C ASP A 78 -1.42 -3.02 -6.96
N LEU A 79 -0.13 -3.20 -6.63
CA LEU A 79 0.89 -2.17 -6.89
C LEU A 79 1.01 -1.83 -8.38
N ILE A 80 0.90 -2.83 -9.26
CA ILE A 80 0.90 -2.62 -10.71
C ILE A 80 -0.36 -1.86 -11.14
N GLN A 81 -1.52 -2.20 -10.60
CA GLN A 81 -2.79 -1.55 -10.94
C GLN A 81 -2.77 -0.06 -10.57
N GLU A 82 -2.29 0.28 -9.38
CA GLU A 82 -2.15 1.67 -8.93
C GLU A 82 -1.13 2.43 -9.77
N GLY A 83 -0.02 1.78 -10.12
CA GLY A 83 0.95 2.32 -11.07
C GLY A 83 0.35 2.57 -12.46
N ASN A 84 -0.55 1.70 -12.93
CA ASN A 84 -1.25 1.86 -14.21
C ASN A 84 -2.22 3.05 -14.16
N ILE A 85 -2.91 3.26 -13.04
CA ILE A 85 -3.72 4.48 -12.81
C ILE A 85 -2.83 5.73 -12.91
N GLY A 86 -1.63 5.69 -12.33
CA GLY A 86 -0.65 6.77 -12.45
C GLY A 86 -0.20 7.01 -13.89
N LEU A 87 0.04 5.95 -14.65
CA LEU A 87 0.36 6.04 -16.08
C LEU A 87 -0.79 6.65 -16.88
N MET A 88 -2.05 6.27 -16.60
CA MET A 88 -3.23 6.85 -17.26
C MET A 88 -3.33 8.35 -16.98
N LYS A 89 -3.14 8.76 -15.72
CA LYS A 89 -3.09 10.18 -15.34
C LYS A 89 -1.96 10.93 -16.05
N ALA A 90 -0.79 10.30 -16.21
CA ALA A 90 0.32 10.88 -16.95
C ALA A 90 -0.02 11.06 -18.44
N VAL A 91 -0.55 10.03 -19.10
CA VAL A 91 -0.93 10.11 -20.53
C VAL A 91 -1.96 11.21 -20.77
N LYS A 92 -2.93 11.38 -19.86
CA LYS A 92 -3.91 12.47 -19.93
C LYS A 92 -3.29 13.87 -19.89
N ASN A 93 -2.21 14.04 -19.13
CA ASN A 93 -1.57 15.34 -18.92
C ASN A 93 -0.27 15.52 -19.72
N TYR A 94 0.07 14.57 -20.60
CA TYR A 94 1.32 14.58 -21.33
C TYR A 94 1.29 15.58 -22.49
N ASP A 95 2.43 16.25 -22.71
CA ASP A 95 2.60 17.31 -23.69
C ASP A 95 3.69 16.96 -24.71
N PRO A 96 3.30 16.51 -25.93
CA PRO A 96 4.26 16.04 -26.94
C PRO A 96 5.18 17.14 -27.47
N ASP A 97 4.80 18.41 -27.32
CA ASP A 97 5.57 19.55 -27.85
C ASP A 97 6.76 19.94 -26.97
N ARG A 98 6.81 19.44 -25.73
CA ARG A 98 7.92 19.71 -24.78
C ARG A 98 9.18 18.91 -25.08
N GLY A 99 9.15 17.95 -26.01
CA GLY A 99 10.30 17.16 -26.43
C GLY A 99 10.86 16.18 -25.39
N VAL A 100 10.14 15.94 -24.29
CA VAL A 100 10.52 14.98 -23.23
C VAL A 100 9.79 13.67 -23.46
N ARG A 101 10.46 12.52 -23.33
CA ARG A 101 9.82 11.19 -23.43
C ARG A 101 8.73 11.00 -22.37
N LEU A 102 7.65 10.32 -22.74
CA LEU A 102 6.52 9.96 -21.90
C LEU A 102 6.95 9.18 -20.66
N VAL A 103 7.94 8.27 -20.77
CA VAL A 103 8.48 7.53 -19.61
C VAL A 103 9.00 8.49 -18.55
N SER A 104 9.80 9.49 -18.96
CA SER A 104 10.40 10.47 -18.06
C SER A 104 9.32 11.30 -17.37
N PHE A 105 8.28 11.69 -18.11
CA PHE A 105 7.14 12.42 -17.56
C PHE A 105 6.29 11.56 -16.60
N ALA A 106 5.94 10.34 -17.03
CA ALA A 106 5.04 9.45 -16.31
C ALA A 106 5.64 8.89 -15.01
N MET A 107 6.96 8.83 -14.89
CA MET A 107 7.66 8.30 -13.72
C MET A 107 7.17 8.91 -12.39
N HIS A 108 6.96 10.22 -12.35
CA HIS A 108 6.51 10.91 -11.13
C HIS A 108 5.07 10.56 -10.78
N TRP A 109 4.18 10.47 -11.78
CA TRP A 109 2.79 10.07 -11.59
C TRP A 109 2.67 8.62 -11.12
N ILE A 110 3.37 7.70 -11.78
CA ILE A 110 3.38 6.28 -11.43
C ILE A 110 3.86 6.10 -9.99
N ARG A 111 4.99 6.72 -9.62
CA ARG A 111 5.50 6.62 -8.25
C ARG A 111 4.56 7.25 -7.23
N SER A 112 3.96 8.40 -7.54
CA SER A 112 3.06 9.09 -6.63
C SER A 112 1.84 8.24 -6.29
N GLU A 113 1.21 7.61 -7.28
CA GLU A 113 0.05 6.74 -7.05
C GLU A 113 0.44 5.49 -6.23
N ILE A 114 1.54 4.82 -6.60
CA ILE A 114 2.02 3.66 -5.82
C ILE A 114 2.37 4.08 -4.39
N TYR A 115 3.03 5.23 -4.19
CA TYR A 115 3.35 5.75 -2.87
C TYR A 115 2.10 6.01 -2.03
N ASP A 116 1.07 6.60 -2.63
CA ASP A 116 -0.18 6.89 -1.93
C ASP A 116 -0.95 5.62 -1.58
N TYR A 117 -1.01 4.65 -2.49
CA TYR A 117 -1.60 3.34 -2.22
C TYR A 117 -0.88 2.61 -1.08
N VAL A 118 0.46 2.56 -1.12
CA VAL A 118 1.24 1.90 -0.07
C VAL A 118 0.96 2.55 1.30
N LEU A 119 0.97 3.88 1.38
CA LEU A 119 0.70 4.59 2.63
C LEU A 119 -0.72 4.39 3.17
N LYS A 120 -1.70 4.14 2.29
CA LYS A 120 -3.10 3.93 2.69
C LYS A 120 -3.41 2.47 3.08
N ASN A 121 -2.62 1.50 2.60
CA ASN A 121 -2.95 0.08 2.68
C ASN A 121 -1.88 -0.80 3.34
N TRP A 122 -0.74 -0.25 3.78
CA TRP A 122 0.32 -1.03 4.46
C TRP A 122 -0.10 -1.66 5.81
N ARG A 123 -1.19 -1.18 6.42
CA ARG A 123 -1.79 -1.71 7.67
C ARG A 123 -3.30 -1.73 7.54
N ILE A 124 -3.94 -2.63 8.30
CA ILE A 124 -5.40 -2.68 8.42
C ILE A 124 -5.93 -1.38 9.07
N VAL A 125 -5.26 -0.91 10.13
CA VAL A 125 -5.62 0.34 10.81
C VAL A 125 -5.02 1.54 10.08
N LYS A 126 -5.90 2.35 9.47
CA LYS A 126 -5.50 3.56 8.74
C LYS A 126 -5.23 4.70 9.71
N VAL A 127 -4.05 5.30 9.60
CA VAL A 127 -3.66 6.47 10.41
C VAL A 127 -3.36 7.64 9.48
N ALA A 128 -3.87 8.82 9.82
CA ALA A 128 -3.51 10.05 9.12
C ALA A 128 -2.00 10.29 9.27
N THR A 129 -1.31 10.48 8.15
CA THR A 129 0.14 10.74 8.14
C THR A 129 0.44 12.18 7.75
N THR A 130 1.38 12.81 8.46
CA THR A 130 1.90 14.13 8.08
C THR A 130 2.91 14.02 6.93
N LYS A 131 3.25 15.15 6.28
CA LYS A 131 4.28 15.19 5.23
C LYS A 131 5.63 14.62 5.71
N ALA A 132 6.00 14.93 6.95
CA ALA A 132 7.20 14.41 7.61
C ALA A 132 7.13 12.88 7.79
N GLN A 133 6.00 12.35 8.26
CA GLN A 133 5.78 10.92 8.43
C GLN A 133 5.78 10.16 7.10
N ARG A 134 5.22 10.73 6.02
CA ARG A 134 5.31 10.14 4.67
C ARG A 134 6.76 10.03 4.19
N LYS A 135 7.58 11.07 4.43
CA LYS A 135 9.02 11.06 4.11
C LYS A 135 9.76 10.03 4.96
N LEU A 136 9.45 9.93 6.25
CA LEU A 136 10.02 8.93 7.16
C LEU A 136 9.69 7.51 6.73
N PHE A 137 8.42 7.19 6.41
CA PHE A 137 7.98 5.84 6.05
C PHE A 137 8.84 5.20 4.95
N PHE A 138 9.11 5.93 3.86
CA PHE A 138 9.89 5.41 2.74
C PHE A 138 11.41 5.43 2.97
N ASN A 139 11.91 6.28 3.87
CA ASN A 139 13.35 6.37 4.17
C ASN A 139 13.76 5.44 5.31
N LEU A 140 12.93 5.28 6.34
CA LEU A 140 13.16 4.41 7.50
C LEU A 140 13.42 2.98 7.06
N ARG A 141 12.67 2.52 6.06
CA ARG A 141 12.88 1.20 5.46
C ARG A 141 14.22 1.08 4.72
N LYS A 142 14.64 2.13 4.00
CA LYS A 142 15.91 2.14 3.26
C LYS A 142 17.11 2.22 4.20
N SER A 143 16.97 2.94 5.32
CA SER A 143 18.03 3.09 6.33
C SER A 143 18.16 1.88 7.24
N ARG A 144 17.15 1.01 7.30
CA ARG A 144 17.17 -0.24 8.09
C ARG A 144 18.14 -1.26 7.47
N LYS A 145 19.44 -1.06 7.70
CA LYS A 145 20.52 -1.97 7.29
C LYS A 145 20.58 -3.24 8.16
N ARG A 146 19.96 -3.23 9.35
CA ARG A 146 20.01 -4.32 10.33
C ARG A 146 18.61 -4.77 10.72
N LEU A 147 18.45 -6.08 10.93
CA LEU A 147 17.26 -6.67 11.52
C LEU A 147 17.26 -6.33 13.03
N GLY A 148 16.31 -5.50 13.48
CA GLY A 148 16.23 -5.05 14.87
C GLY A 148 15.74 -3.60 15.01
N TRP A 149 15.77 -3.10 16.24
CA TRP A 149 15.54 -1.69 16.56
C TRP A 149 16.77 -0.85 16.18
N MET A 150 16.53 0.40 15.80
CA MET A 150 17.54 1.39 15.43
C MET A 150 18.32 1.82 16.67
N ASN A 151 19.62 2.05 16.48
CA ASN A 151 20.42 2.61 17.55
C ASN A 151 20.02 4.10 17.73
N PRO A 152 20.19 4.71 18.91
CA PRO A 152 19.93 6.13 19.10
C PRO A 152 20.68 7.03 18.10
N ASP A 153 21.89 6.62 17.70
CA ASP A 153 22.67 7.35 16.67
C ASP A 153 22.01 7.32 15.28
N ASP A 154 21.38 6.20 14.91
CA ASP A 154 20.67 6.08 13.64
C ASP A 154 19.39 6.93 13.65
N VAL A 155 18.69 6.96 14.80
CA VAL A 155 17.51 7.79 15.02
C VAL A 155 17.87 9.27 14.89
N LYS A 156 18.96 9.70 15.53
CA LYS A 156 19.46 11.07 15.45
C LYS A 156 19.88 11.45 14.03
N THR A 157 20.64 10.57 13.37
CA THR A 157 21.04 10.77 11.97
C THR A 157 19.83 10.93 11.05
N LEU A 158 18.77 10.15 11.26
CA LEU A 158 17.56 10.22 10.45
C LEU A 158 16.72 11.47 10.77
N SER A 159 16.65 11.86 12.04
CA SER A 159 16.06 13.11 12.52
C SER A 159 16.70 14.31 11.81
N ASP A 160 18.04 14.39 11.82
CA ASP A 160 18.79 15.49 11.21
C ASP A 160 18.66 15.53 9.68
N ASN A 161 18.73 14.36 9.02
CA ASN A 161 18.59 14.29 7.56
C ASN A 161 17.19 14.62 7.06
N LEU A 162 16.16 14.31 7.85
CA LEU A 162 14.77 14.46 7.44
C LEU A 162 14.09 15.71 7.99
N ASP A 163 14.72 16.40 8.94
CA ASP A 163 14.21 17.55 9.70
C ASP A 163 12.91 17.19 10.43
N VAL A 164 12.95 16.14 11.25
CA VAL A 164 11.79 15.62 11.99
C VAL A 164 12.20 15.23 13.41
N PRO A 165 11.40 15.52 14.46
CA PRO A 165 11.75 15.17 15.84
C PRO A 165 12.05 13.68 16.04
N GLU A 166 13.07 13.36 16.83
CA GLU A 166 13.45 11.98 17.19
C GLU A 166 12.27 11.15 17.72
N LYS A 167 11.39 11.77 18.51
CA LYS A 167 10.15 11.13 19.01
C LYS A 167 9.27 10.61 17.88
N THR A 168 9.14 11.38 16.78
CA THR A 168 8.36 10.97 15.62
C THR A 168 9.05 9.85 14.85
N VAL A 169 10.39 9.82 14.83
CA VAL A 169 11.16 8.72 14.22
C VAL A 169 10.92 7.41 15.00
N GLN A 170 11.03 7.45 16.33
CA GLN A 170 10.78 6.30 17.20
C GLN A 170 9.34 5.79 17.10
N GLU A 171 8.37 6.71 17.06
CA GLU A 171 6.96 6.36 16.87
C GLU A 171 6.73 5.67 15.51
N MET A 172 7.33 6.20 14.44
CA MET A 172 7.26 5.59 13.11
C MET A 172 7.95 4.23 13.07
N GLU A 173 9.07 4.06 13.77
CA GLU A 173 9.75 2.78 13.89
C GLU A 173 8.90 1.73 14.60
N SER A 174 8.34 2.07 15.76
CA SER A 174 7.44 1.20 16.52
C SER A 174 6.28 0.72 15.64
N ARG A 175 5.65 1.65 14.91
CA ARG A 175 4.54 1.36 13.98
C ARG A 175 4.94 0.44 12.82
N MET A 176 6.13 0.65 12.24
CA MET A 176 6.62 -0.18 11.12
C MET A 176 7.14 -1.55 11.58
N SER A 177 7.52 -1.68 12.86
CA SER A 177 8.07 -2.92 13.42
C SER A 177 7.02 -3.97 13.78
N GLY A 178 5.84 -3.56 14.27
CA GLY A 178 4.79 -4.49 14.70
C GLY A 178 3.91 -4.93 13.53
N THR A 179 3.69 -6.24 13.36
CA THR A 179 2.81 -6.81 12.31
C THR A 179 1.37 -6.91 12.84
N ASP A 180 0.38 -6.76 11.94
CA ASP A 180 -1.02 -7.04 12.28
C ASP A 180 -1.20 -8.55 12.53
N VAL A 181 -1.79 -8.93 13.65
CA VAL A 181 -2.05 -10.34 14.01
C VAL A 181 -3.53 -10.63 13.83
N ALA A 182 -3.88 -11.74 13.17
CA ALA A 182 -5.26 -12.16 13.09
C ALA A 182 -5.78 -12.61 14.47
N PHE A 183 -7.02 -12.24 14.79
CA PHE A 183 -7.64 -12.52 16.08
C PHE A 183 -7.74 -14.03 16.35
N ASP A 184 -8.11 -14.77 15.32
CA ASP A 184 -8.27 -16.22 15.34
C ASP A 184 -7.44 -16.79 14.20
N MET A 185 -6.15 -16.97 14.45
CA MET A 185 -5.29 -17.74 13.56
C MET A 185 -5.44 -19.20 13.95
N GLY A 186 -6.01 -20.00 13.06
CA GLY A 186 -6.03 -21.45 13.24
C GLY A 186 -4.62 -21.95 13.52
N SER A 187 -4.48 -22.83 14.49
CA SER A 187 -3.22 -23.55 14.71
C SER A 187 -3.05 -24.54 13.56
N ASP A 188 -2.23 -24.21 12.55
CA ASP A 188 -1.79 -25.22 11.61
C ASP A 188 -1.03 -26.31 12.41
N ILE A 189 -1.48 -27.56 12.23
CA ILE A 189 -1.25 -28.70 13.15
C ILE A 189 0.15 -29.34 12.94
N ASP A 190 1.19 -28.55 12.63
CA ASP A 190 2.51 -29.12 12.25
C ASP A 190 3.73 -28.36 12.82
N ASP A 191 3.54 -27.46 13.79
CA ASP A 191 4.66 -26.77 14.45
C ASP A 191 4.59 -27.00 15.97
N ASP A 192 5.68 -27.49 16.57
CA ASP A 192 5.83 -27.78 18.02
C ASP A 192 5.67 -26.52 18.91
N THR A 193 5.45 -25.36 18.29
CA THR A 193 5.18 -24.08 18.95
C THR A 193 3.72 -23.71 18.74
N ALA A 194 2.83 -24.17 19.64
CA ALA A 194 1.42 -23.78 19.60
C ALA A 194 1.28 -22.26 19.73
N TYR A 195 1.11 -21.56 18.61
CA TYR A 195 0.82 -20.14 18.60
C TYR A 195 -0.60 -19.96 19.14
N ILE A 196 -0.72 -19.56 20.41
CA ILE A 196 -2.05 -19.25 20.98
C ILE A 196 -2.53 -17.97 20.32
N ALA A 197 -3.52 -18.10 19.45
CA ALA A 197 -4.17 -16.95 18.84
C ALA A 197 -4.74 -16.01 19.92
N PRO A 198 -4.84 -14.70 19.65
CA PRO A 198 -5.48 -13.76 20.56
C PRO A 198 -6.83 -14.23 21.11
N ALA A 199 -7.64 -14.92 20.31
CA ALA A 199 -8.91 -15.53 20.75
C ALA A 199 -8.78 -16.47 21.97
N GLY A 200 -7.63 -17.12 22.16
CA GLY A 200 -7.40 -18.07 23.26
C GLY A 200 -7.04 -17.42 24.60
N TYR A 201 -6.57 -16.16 24.61
CA TYR A 201 -6.15 -15.48 25.85
C TYR A 201 -6.79 -14.11 26.08
N LEU A 202 -7.42 -13.50 25.07
CA LEU A 202 -8.16 -12.26 25.23
C LEU A 202 -9.51 -12.55 25.92
N ALA A 203 -9.56 -12.28 27.22
CA ALA A 203 -10.79 -12.38 27.99
C ALA A 203 -11.69 -11.15 27.81
N ASP A 204 -13.00 -11.37 27.66
CA ASP A 204 -14.02 -10.31 27.75
C ASP A 204 -14.55 -10.22 29.19
N ASN A 205 -14.06 -9.23 29.94
CA ASN A 205 -14.46 -9.04 31.34
C ASN A 205 -15.74 -8.21 31.53
N ARG A 206 -16.39 -7.75 30.45
CA ARG A 206 -17.60 -6.93 30.55
C ARG A 206 -18.77 -7.66 31.23
N TYR A 207 -18.83 -8.98 31.05
CA TYR A 207 -19.87 -9.85 31.61
C TYR A 207 -19.29 -10.91 32.55
N ASN A 208 -18.23 -10.58 33.29
CA ASN A 208 -17.69 -11.51 34.28
C ASN A 208 -18.78 -11.86 35.32
N PRO A 209 -19.16 -13.14 35.47
CA PRO A 209 -20.23 -13.56 36.37
C PRO A 209 -19.96 -13.18 37.83
N GLU A 210 -18.70 -13.18 38.27
CA GLU A 210 -18.33 -12.78 39.63
C GLU A 210 -18.65 -11.30 39.87
N ASN A 211 -18.21 -10.42 38.95
CA ASN A 211 -18.47 -8.98 39.03
C ASN A 211 -19.97 -8.64 38.91
N LEU A 212 -20.72 -9.41 38.11
CA LEU A 212 -22.16 -9.23 37.98
C LEU A 212 -22.87 -9.60 39.28
N TYR A 213 -22.49 -10.72 39.89
CA TYR A 213 -23.03 -11.17 41.17
C TYR A 213 -22.68 -10.22 42.32
N GLU A 214 -21.43 -9.73 42.37
CA GLU A 214 -21.01 -8.73 43.36
C GLU A 214 -21.84 -7.44 43.27
N LYS A 215 -22.10 -6.94 42.05
CA LYS A 215 -22.94 -5.75 41.86
C LYS A 215 -24.37 -5.98 42.32
N ASP A 216 -24.96 -7.12 41.95
CA ASP A 216 -26.35 -7.45 42.29
C ASP A 216 -26.55 -7.64 43.81
N THR A 217 -25.60 -8.32 44.45
CA THR A 217 -25.58 -8.49 45.92
C THR A 217 -25.34 -7.16 46.63
N ALA A 218 -24.43 -6.32 46.13
CA ALA A 218 -24.20 -4.99 46.69
C ALA A 218 -25.46 -4.11 46.58
N THR A 219 -26.18 -4.12 45.45
CA THR A 219 -27.43 -3.38 45.30
C THR A 219 -28.53 -3.90 46.22
N SER A 220 -28.67 -5.22 46.34
CA SER A 220 -29.65 -5.84 47.23
C SER A 220 -29.36 -5.52 48.69
N SER A 221 -28.11 -5.66 49.13
CA SER A 221 -27.69 -5.33 50.50
C SER A 221 -27.89 -3.84 50.83
N ASN A 222 -27.59 -2.96 49.88
CA ASN A 222 -27.81 -1.52 50.06
C ASN A 222 -29.30 -1.18 50.15
N HIS A 223 -30.14 -1.81 49.33
CA HIS A 223 -31.59 -1.65 49.40
C HIS A 223 -32.15 -2.14 50.75
N GLU A 224 -31.73 -3.31 51.22
CA GLU A 224 -32.13 -3.85 52.52
C GLU A 224 -31.75 -2.88 53.65
N LYS A 225 -30.50 -2.42 53.69
CA LYS A 225 -30.02 -1.46 54.70
C LYS A 225 -30.79 -0.14 54.69
N LEU A 226 -31.12 0.38 53.50
CA LEU A 226 -31.94 1.59 53.36
C LEU A 226 -33.36 1.35 53.86
N SER A 227 -33.97 0.22 53.51
CA SER A 227 -35.32 -0.13 53.95
C SER A 227 -35.43 -0.35 55.47
N ALA A 228 -34.37 -0.87 56.10
CA ALA A 228 -34.30 -1.07 57.55
C ALA A 228 -34.01 0.21 58.33
N ALA A 229 -33.56 1.28 57.67
CA ALA A 229 -33.23 2.56 58.29
C ALA A 229 -34.38 3.59 58.24
N LEU A 230 -35.48 3.27 57.56
CA LEU A 230 -36.74 4.04 57.50
C LEU A 230 -37.71 3.52 58.56
#